data_AF-A0A5C7J8P1-F1
#
_entry.id   AF-A0A5C7J8P1-F1
#
_cell.length_a   1.000
_cell.length_b   1.000
_cell.length_c   1.000
_cell.angle_alpha   90.00
_cell.angle_beta   90.00
_cell.angle_gamma   90.00
#
_symmetry.space_group_name_H-M   'P 1'
#
loop_
_entity.id
_entity.type
_entity.pdbx_description
1 polymer ?
#
loop_
_entity_poly.entity_id
_entity_poly.type
_entity_poly.pdbx_seq_one_letter_code
_entity_poly.pdbx_strand_id
1 'polypeptide(L)'
;MSIGLLAFNVVTKGDLKKQVAIVFATVVILVALPFAAVFAMGGGVVSFLSGVPSLAAAESQGFYTGGPVPGDTYAWGNCTYWAFAMRLWAGYPIPTTWGNANTWDDRAINDGYEVNHTPAVGAVFQTDSGRWGHVAYVAVVNAQTGEWTISEMNYIGLNIVSKRTFSREAATSYTFIHDKKGAPLWNPQPISLP
;
A
#
# COMPACT_ATOMS: atom_id res chain seq x y z
N MET A 1 42.11 20.10 10.62
CA MET A 1 41.40 19.28 11.63
C MET A 1 39.92 19.63 11.54
N SER A 2 39.00 18.66 11.39
CA SER A 2 37.57 18.99 11.22
C SER A 2 37.00 19.55 12.53
N ILE A 3 36.03 20.46 12.43
CA ILE A 3 35.34 21.06 13.60
C ILE A 3 34.72 19.96 14.49
N GLY A 4 34.26 18.86 13.89
CA GLY A 4 33.75 17.70 14.61
C GLY A 4 34.79 16.99 15.48
N LEU A 5 36.03 16.84 14.98
CA LEU A 5 37.12 16.23 15.76
C LEU A 5 37.52 17.10 16.96
N LEU A 6 37.55 18.42 16.77
CA LEU A 6 37.82 19.40 17.83
C LEU A 6 36.75 19.36 18.93
N ALA A 7 35.48 19.41 18.54
CA ALA A 7 34.35 19.34 19.47
C ALA A 7 34.32 18.00 20.23
N PHE A 8 34.57 16.89 19.53
CA PHE A 8 34.63 15.56 20.14
C PHE A 8 35.73 15.45 21.20
N ASN A 9 36.93 15.98 20.90
CA ASN A 9 38.06 15.97 21.82
C ASN A 9 37.82 16.86 23.06
N VAL A 10 37.11 17.98 22.89
CA VAL A 10 36.67 18.86 23.98
C VAL A 10 35.64 18.17 24.87
N VAL A 11 34.64 17.51 24.29
CA VAL A 11 33.59 16.77 25.02
C VAL A 11 34.17 15.60 25.82
N THR A 12 35.13 14.87 25.25
CA THR A 12 35.75 13.73 25.93
C THR A 12 36.92 14.14 26.83
N LYS A 13 37.32 15.42 26.81
CA LYS A 13 38.55 15.93 27.45
C LYS A 13 39.81 15.16 27.03
N GLY A 14 39.85 14.64 25.80
CA GLY A 14 40.94 13.79 25.32
C GLY A 14 41.04 12.39 25.94
N ASP A 15 40.07 11.97 26.77
CA ASP A 15 40.07 10.66 27.39
C ASP A 15 39.68 9.57 26.38
N LEU A 16 40.64 8.68 26.08
CA LEU A 16 40.46 7.60 25.11
C LEU A 16 39.33 6.64 25.48
N LYS A 17 39.12 6.35 26.78
CA LYS A 17 38.02 5.46 27.22
C LYS A 17 36.67 6.11 26.96
N LYS A 18 36.54 7.41 27.21
CA LYS A 18 35.31 8.18 26.89
C LYS A 18 35.08 8.29 25.40
N GLN A 19 36.13 8.48 24.62
CA GLN A 19 36.04 8.49 23.15
C GLN A 19 35.54 7.15 22.62
N VAL A 20 36.16 6.03 23.06
CA VAL A 20 35.74 4.68 22.68
C VAL A 20 34.30 4.40 23.12
N ALA A 21 33.92 4.79 24.35
CA ALA A 21 32.57 4.59 24.85
C ALA A 21 31.51 5.36 24.04
N ILE A 22 31.78 6.62 23.69
CA ILE A 22 30.84 7.43 22.89
C ILE A 22 30.74 6.89 21.46
N VAL A 23 31.87 6.52 20.83
CA VAL A 23 31.85 5.91 19.49
C VAL A 23 31.04 4.61 19.52
N PHE A 24 31.29 3.74 20.50
CA PHE A 24 30.55 2.49 20.64
C PHE A 24 29.05 2.73 20.87
N ALA A 25 28.68 3.64 21.77
CA ALA A 25 27.28 3.99 22.01
C ALA A 25 26.60 4.56 20.76
N THR A 26 27.31 5.41 20.00
CA THR A 26 26.80 5.98 18.75
C THR A 26 26.58 4.89 17.70
N VAL A 27 27.52 3.96 17.55
CA VAL A 27 27.37 2.80 16.65
C VAL A 27 26.20 1.92 17.08
N VAL A 28 26.05 1.63 18.37
CA VAL A 28 24.92 0.86 18.90
C VAL A 28 23.59 1.54 18.57
N ILE A 29 23.48 2.86 18.76
CA ILE A 29 22.28 3.62 18.44
C ILE A 29 21.99 3.58 16.93
N LEU A 30 22.99 3.86 16.09
CA LEU A 30 22.84 3.85 14.64
C LEU A 30 22.41 2.48 14.10
N VAL A 31 22.90 1.40 14.71
CA VAL A 31 22.49 0.04 14.36
C VAL A 31 21.10 -0.27 14.91
N ALA A 32 20.78 0.10 16.15
CA ALA A 32 19.51 -0.26 16.80
C ALA A 32 18.28 0.50 16.28
N LEU A 33 18.43 1.78 15.96
CA LEU A 33 17.32 2.64 15.50
C LEU A 33 16.55 2.10 14.29
N PRO A 34 17.19 1.67 13.18
CA PRO A 34 16.45 1.12 12.04
C PRO A 34 15.67 -0.15 12.42
N PHE A 35 16.23 -1.03 13.26
CA PHE A 35 15.48 -2.20 13.73
C PHE A 35 14.27 -1.78 14.58
N ALA A 36 14.45 -0.85 15.52
CA ALA A 36 13.36 -0.35 16.35
C ALA A 36 12.23 0.26 15.50
N ALA A 37 12.58 1.00 14.43
CA ALA A 37 11.61 1.54 13.49
C ALA A 37 10.82 0.43 12.77
N VAL A 38 11.49 -0.61 12.26
CA VAL A 38 10.83 -1.75 11.62
C VAL A 38 9.89 -2.48 12.58
N PHE A 39 10.31 -2.72 13.81
CA PHE A 39 9.45 -3.34 14.83
C PHE A 39 8.24 -2.46 15.17
N ALA A 40 8.41 -1.14 15.20
CA ALA A 40 7.31 -0.20 15.44
C ALA A 40 6.26 -0.19 14.31
N MET A 41 6.62 -0.60 13.09
CA MET A 41 5.68 -0.72 11.96
C MET A 41 4.77 -1.95 12.03
N GLY A 42 4.97 -2.83 13.02
CA GLY A 42 4.06 -3.95 13.33
C GLY A 42 4.43 -5.28 12.68
N GLY A 43 3.77 -6.35 13.15
CA GLY A 43 4.11 -7.73 12.80
C GLY A 43 3.98 -8.08 11.32
N GLY A 44 3.06 -7.44 10.58
CA GLY A 44 2.90 -7.67 9.14
C GLY A 44 4.14 -7.26 8.34
N VAL A 45 4.79 -6.15 8.71
CA VAL A 45 6.03 -5.69 8.07
C VAL A 45 7.19 -6.62 8.42
N VAL A 46 7.32 -7.02 9.69
CA VAL A 46 8.37 -7.97 10.10
C VAL A 46 8.22 -9.30 9.36
N SER A 47 6.99 -9.82 9.25
CA SER A 47 6.71 -11.05 8.51
C SER A 47 7.05 -10.91 7.02
N PHE A 48 6.69 -9.80 6.39
CA PHE A 48 7.04 -9.52 5.00
C PHE A 48 8.57 -9.48 4.80
N LEU A 49 9.27 -8.71 5.62
CA LEU A 49 10.73 -8.56 5.54
C LEU A 49 11.49 -9.86 5.82
N SER A 50 10.93 -10.76 6.63
CA SER A 50 11.51 -12.10 6.84
C SER A 50 11.30 -13.06 5.66
N GLY A 51 10.28 -12.80 4.83
CA GLY A 51 9.92 -13.63 3.68
C GLY A 51 10.53 -13.19 2.35
N VAL A 52 11.07 -11.98 2.27
CA VAL A 52 11.77 -11.48 1.07
C VAL A 52 13.21 -11.99 1.03
N PRO A 53 13.71 -12.43 -0.14
CA PRO A 53 15.01 -13.09 -0.25
C PRO A 53 16.20 -12.14 -0.11
N SER A 54 16.00 -10.82 -0.25
CA SER A 54 17.03 -9.80 -0.08
C SER A 54 16.43 -8.42 0.18
N LEU A 55 17.26 -7.51 0.72
CA LEU A 55 16.90 -6.10 0.88
C LEU A 55 16.56 -5.44 -0.47
N ALA A 56 17.31 -5.75 -1.53
CA ALA A 56 17.02 -5.26 -2.88
C ALA A 56 15.66 -5.73 -3.41
N ALA A 57 15.22 -6.94 -3.05
CA ALA A 57 13.87 -7.42 -3.38
C ALA A 57 12.79 -6.66 -2.59
N ALA A 58 13.04 -6.35 -1.31
CA ALA A 58 12.16 -5.53 -0.49
C ALA A 58 12.07 -4.08 -0.96
N GLU A 59 13.19 -3.53 -1.44
CA GLU A 59 13.31 -2.19 -2.00
C GLU A 59 12.66 -2.08 -3.39
N SER A 60 12.60 -3.18 -4.14
CA SER A 60 12.05 -3.20 -5.51
C SER A 60 10.60 -3.64 -5.61
N GLN A 61 10.02 -4.25 -4.57
CA GLN A 61 8.65 -4.78 -4.62
C GLN A 61 8.00 -4.75 -3.22
N GLY A 62 6.79 -4.21 -3.15
CA GLY A 62 5.88 -4.44 -2.02
C GLY A 62 5.55 -3.20 -1.20
N PHE A 63 6.41 -2.18 -1.10
CA PHE A 63 6.04 -0.93 -0.44
C PHE A 63 5.69 0.16 -1.45
N TYR A 64 4.64 0.92 -1.18
CA TYR A 64 4.43 2.16 -1.91
C TYR A 64 5.39 3.25 -1.39
N THR A 65 6.30 3.68 -2.27
CA THR A 65 7.32 4.71 -1.99
C THR A 65 7.06 6.03 -2.70
N GLY A 66 5.93 6.13 -3.43
CA GLY A 66 5.50 7.37 -4.06
C GLY A 66 5.09 8.43 -3.04
N GLY A 67 5.10 9.69 -3.47
CA GLY A 67 4.59 10.80 -2.67
C GLY A 67 3.07 10.72 -2.44
N PRO A 68 2.51 11.61 -1.61
CA PRO A 68 1.07 11.69 -1.42
C PRO A 68 0.32 11.84 -2.75
N VAL A 69 -0.76 11.09 -2.92
CA VAL A 69 -1.60 11.13 -4.12
C VAL A 69 -2.47 12.38 -4.05
N PRO A 70 -2.36 13.31 -5.02
CA PRO A 70 -3.12 14.54 -4.99
C PRO A 70 -4.63 14.30 -4.94
N GLY A 71 -5.31 14.95 -3.99
CA GLY A 71 -6.75 14.86 -3.84
C GLY A 71 -7.25 13.60 -3.13
N ASP A 72 -6.39 12.66 -2.76
CA ASP A 72 -6.77 11.51 -1.95
C ASP A 72 -6.94 11.92 -0.48
N THR A 73 -8.14 11.69 0.08
CA THR A 73 -8.42 11.95 1.50
C THR A 73 -8.59 10.67 2.31
N TYR A 74 -8.40 9.50 1.70
CA TYR A 74 -8.34 8.23 2.43
C TYR A 74 -7.03 8.14 3.21
N ALA A 75 -7.03 7.35 4.29
CA ALA A 75 -5.86 7.23 5.15
C ALA A 75 -4.72 6.52 4.40
N TRP A 76 -3.59 7.22 4.24
CA TRP A 76 -2.39 6.70 3.60
C TRP A 76 -2.00 5.32 4.12
N GLY A 77 -1.53 4.46 3.22
CA GLY A 77 -1.09 3.10 3.57
C GLY A 77 -2.23 2.07 3.70
N ASN A 78 -3.50 2.46 3.49
CA ASN A 78 -4.66 1.57 3.56
C ASN A 78 -5.18 1.15 2.17
N CYS A 79 -6.05 0.13 2.17
CA CYS A 79 -6.67 -0.42 0.97
C CYS A 79 -7.48 0.63 0.18
N THR A 80 -8.21 1.51 0.87
CA THR A 80 -9.02 2.58 0.27
C THR A 80 -8.16 3.63 -0.45
N TYR A 81 -7.06 4.06 0.17
CA TYR A 81 -6.08 4.98 -0.42
C TYR A 81 -5.49 4.40 -1.72
N TRP A 82 -5.08 3.13 -1.68
CA TRP A 82 -4.54 2.48 -2.86
C TRP A 82 -5.57 2.31 -3.99
N ALA A 83 -6.78 1.87 -3.67
CA ALA A 83 -7.84 1.72 -4.67
C ALA A 83 -8.22 3.06 -5.31
N PHE A 84 -8.28 4.16 -4.53
CA PHE A 84 -8.47 5.51 -5.07
C PHE A 84 -7.34 5.91 -6.01
N ALA A 85 -6.08 5.78 -5.57
CA ALA A 85 -4.92 6.16 -6.36
C ALA A 85 -4.88 5.42 -7.71
N MET A 86 -5.15 4.12 -7.69
CA MET A 86 -5.21 3.29 -8.89
C MET A 86 -6.33 3.72 -9.84
N ARG A 87 -7.53 4.00 -9.32
CA ARG A 87 -8.65 4.54 -10.11
C ARG A 87 -8.31 5.90 -10.73
N LEU A 88 -7.65 6.77 -9.97
CA LEU A 88 -7.17 8.07 -10.45
C LEU A 88 -6.15 7.91 -11.58
N TRP A 89 -5.12 7.07 -11.40
CA TRP A 89 -4.08 6.83 -12.41
C TRP A 89 -4.62 6.11 -13.66
N ALA A 90 -5.66 5.28 -13.51
CA ALA A 90 -6.38 4.68 -14.63
C ALA A 90 -7.16 5.69 -15.49
N GLY A 91 -7.34 6.92 -15.01
CA GLY A 91 -8.16 7.95 -15.66
C GLY A 91 -9.65 7.88 -15.31
N TYR A 92 -10.03 7.09 -14.30
CA TYR A 92 -11.42 6.89 -13.87
C TYR A 92 -11.55 7.15 -12.36
N PRO A 93 -11.33 8.39 -11.90
CA PRO A 93 -11.36 8.71 -10.49
C PRO A 93 -12.72 8.41 -9.85
N ILE A 94 -12.67 8.01 -8.58
CA ILE A 94 -13.83 7.84 -7.70
C ILE A 94 -13.84 8.97 -6.68
N PRO A 95 -14.98 9.28 -6.04
CA PRO A 95 -15.02 10.30 -5.00
C PRO A 95 -14.28 9.84 -3.74
N THR A 96 -13.96 10.80 -2.88
CA THR A 96 -13.29 10.56 -1.59
C THR A 96 -14.24 10.46 -0.41
N THR A 97 -15.55 10.44 -0.67
CA THR A 97 -16.62 10.48 0.33
C THR A 97 -17.17 9.10 0.69
N TRP A 98 -16.60 8.02 0.14
CA TRP A 98 -17.10 6.67 0.38
C TRP A 98 -16.68 6.05 1.71
N GLY A 99 -15.79 6.71 2.48
CA GLY A 99 -15.42 6.27 3.82
C GLY A 99 -14.67 4.93 3.84
N ASN A 100 -15.03 4.04 4.76
CA ASN A 100 -14.39 2.72 4.92
C ASN A 100 -14.79 1.76 3.79
N ALA A 101 -13.95 0.76 3.52
CA ALA A 101 -14.15 -0.18 2.43
C ALA A 101 -15.52 -0.91 2.44
N ASN A 102 -16.03 -1.27 3.62
CA ASN A 102 -17.35 -1.89 3.82
C ASN A 102 -18.57 -0.95 3.59
N THR A 103 -18.34 0.23 3.05
CA THR A 103 -19.41 1.18 2.72
C THR A 103 -19.31 1.71 1.30
N TRP A 104 -18.32 1.23 0.53
CA TRP A 104 -18.05 1.72 -0.82
C TRP A 104 -19.11 1.27 -1.81
N ASP A 105 -19.61 0.04 -1.70
CA ASP A 105 -20.66 -0.50 -2.55
C ASP A 105 -21.97 0.30 -2.41
N ASP A 106 -22.47 0.48 -1.18
CA ASP A 106 -23.68 1.23 -0.89
C ASP A 106 -23.58 2.70 -1.36
N ARG A 107 -22.44 3.35 -1.09
CA ARG A 107 -22.23 4.75 -1.48
C ARG A 107 -21.99 4.91 -2.98
N ALA A 108 -21.34 3.94 -3.63
CA ALA A 108 -21.18 3.93 -5.07
C ALA A 108 -22.54 3.78 -5.77
N ILE A 109 -23.43 2.90 -5.27
CA ILE A 109 -24.80 2.79 -5.77
C ILE A 109 -25.52 4.14 -5.67
N ASN A 110 -25.44 4.80 -4.50
CA ASN A 110 -26.06 6.11 -4.28
C ASN A 110 -25.49 7.21 -5.19
N ASP A 111 -24.20 7.14 -5.52
CA ASP A 111 -23.54 8.08 -6.44
C ASP A 111 -23.73 7.72 -7.94
N GLY A 112 -24.52 6.68 -8.23
CA GLY A 112 -24.90 6.28 -9.59
C GLY A 112 -23.91 5.38 -10.31
N TYR A 113 -22.99 4.75 -9.59
CA TYR A 113 -22.08 3.74 -10.14
C TYR A 113 -22.81 2.42 -10.41
N GLU A 114 -22.34 1.69 -11.41
CA GLU A 114 -22.70 0.30 -11.60
C GLU A 114 -21.96 -0.56 -10.58
N VAL A 115 -22.72 -1.36 -9.83
CA VAL A 115 -22.22 -2.24 -8.78
C VAL A 115 -22.84 -3.62 -9.03
N ASN A 116 -21.99 -4.62 -9.25
CA ASN A 116 -22.42 -5.98 -9.63
C ASN A 116 -21.39 -7.03 -9.15
N HIS A 117 -21.55 -8.29 -9.58
CA HIS A 117 -20.66 -9.41 -9.23
C HIS A 117 -19.76 -9.85 -10.39
N THR A 118 -19.47 -8.95 -11.34
CA THR A 118 -18.65 -9.25 -12.52
C THR A 118 -17.33 -8.46 -12.46
N PRO A 119 -16.17 -9.14 -12.43
CA PRO A 119 -14.89 -8.47 -12.43
C PRO A 119 -14.62 -7.83 -13.79
N ALA A 120 -14.13 -6.59 -13.78
CA ALA A 120 -13.60 -5.92 -14.97
C ALA A 120 -12.28 -5.26 -14.59
N VAL A 121 -11.29 -5.31 -15.49
CA VAL A 121 -10.01 -4.57 -15.32
C VAL A 121 -10.35 -3.13 -15.02
N GLY A 122 -9.83 -2.48 -13.99
CA GLY A 122 -10.19 -1.11 -13.63
C GLY A 122 -11.25 -0.98 -12.55
N ALA A 123 -12.01 -2.04 -12.28
CA ALA A 123 -13.09 -1.99 -11.30
C ALA A 123 -12.50 -2.03 -9.90
N VAL A 124 -13.28 -1.59 -8.92
CA VAL A 124 -12.92 -1.77 -7.52
C VAL A 124 -13.55 -3.07 -7.04
N PHE A 125 -12.71 -4.06 -6.71
CA PHE A 125 -13.10 -5.18 -5.88
C PHE A 125 -13.48 -4.66 -4.50
N GLN A 126 -14.58 -5.16 -3.92
CA GLN A 126 -15.08 -4.76 -2.62
C GLN A 126 -15.63 -5.98 -1.86
N THR A 127 -15.43 -5.96 -0.54
CA THR A 127 -16.09 -6.87 0.40
C THR A 127 -16.30 -6.20 1.76
N ASP A 128 -17.39 -6.54 2.43
CA ASP A 128 -17.66 -6.12 3.81
C ASP A 128 -16.96 -6.99 4.85
N SER A 129 -16.23 -8.02 4.42
CA SER A 129 -15.53 -8.93 5.33
C SER A 129 -14.52 -8.20 6.21
N GLY A 130 -14.56 -8.47 7.51
CA GLY A 130 -13.74 -7.79 8.52
C GLY A 130 -14.37 -6.49 9.04
N ARG A 131 -13.74 -5.87 10.05
CA ARG A 131 -14.31 -4.71 10.74
C ARG A 131 -14.54 -3.48 9.85
N TRP A 132 -13.69 -3.31 8.84
CA TRP A 132 -13.67 -2.13 7.97
C TRP A 132 -13.96 -2.47 6.50
N GLY A 133 -14.20 -3.75 6.18
CA GLY A 133 -14.21 -4.27 4.82
C GLY A 133 -12.82 -4.27 4.17
N HIS A 134 -12.79 -4.59 2.88
CA HIS A 134 -11.60 -4.48 2.06
C HIS A 134 -11.94 -4.06 0.63
N VAL A 135 -11.11 -3.21 0.03
CA VAL A 135 -11.21 -2.80 -1.36
C VAL A 135 -9.88 -2.94 -2.08
N ALA A 136 -9.93 -3.21 -3.38
CA ALA A 136 -8.75 -3.34 -4.21
C ALA A 136 -9.06 -2.98 -5.65
N TYR A 137 -8.04 -2.69 -6.45
CA TYR A 137 -8.19 -2.42 -7.87
C TYR A 137 -8.04 -3.73 -8.67
N VAL A 138 -8.97 -4.04 -9.56
CA VAL A 138 -8.86 -5.18 -10.46
C VAL A 138 -7.85 -4.84 -11.57
N ALA A 139 -6.65 -5.41 -11.49
CA ALA A 139 -5.55 -5.10 -12.41
C ALA A 139 -5.65 -5.88 -13.72
N VAL A 140 -6.11 -7.14 -13.66
CA VAL A 140 -6.15 -8.04 -14.82
C VAL A 140 -7.41 -8.90 -14.73
N VAL A 141 -8.05 -9.16 -15.88
CA VAL A 141 -9.04 -10.21 -16.05
C VAL A 141 -8.60 -11.02 -17.28
N ASN A 142 -8.30 -12.30 -17.09
CA ASN A 142 -7.90 -13.19 -18.16
C ASN A 142 -9.13 -13.56 -19.01
N ALA A 143 -9.14 -13.19 -20.28
CA ALA A 143 -10.29 -13.42 -21.16
C ALA A 143 -10.55 -14.91 -21.44
N GLN A 144 -9.54 -15.77 -21.38
CA GLN A 144 -9.64 -17.20 -21.66
C GLN A 144 -10.10 -17.98 -20.41
N THR A 145 -9.42 -17.79 -19.27
CA THR A 145 -9.70 -18.53 -18.03
C THR A 145 -10.81 -17.85 -17.21
N GLY A 146 -10.96 -16.54 -17.31
CA GLY A 146 -11.84 -15.73 -16.46
C GLY A 146 -11.29 -15.51 -15.05
N GLU A 147 -10.05 -15.93 -14.79
CA GLU A 147 -9.34 -15.56 -13.57
C GLU A 147 -9.11 -14.04 -13.55
N TRP A 148 -9.08 -13.48 -12.36
CA TRP A 148 -8.91 -12.05 -12.17
C TRP A 148 -7.90 -11.79 -11.05
N THR A 149 -7.11 -10.74 -11.24
CA THR A 149 -6.05 -10.36 -10.32
C THR A 149 -6.31 -8.96 -9.80
N ILE A 150 -6.24 -8.78 -8.48
CA ILE A 150 -6.29 -7.47 -7.83
C ILE A 150 -4.90 -6.97 -7.50
N SER A 151 -4.76 -5.64 -7.46
CA SER A 151 -3.70 -4.94 -6.76
C SER A 151 -4.32 -4.28 -5.53
N GLU A 152 -3.77 -4.57 -4.36
CA GLU A 152 -4.31 -4.17 -3.07
C GLU A 152 -3.21 -3.66 -2.15
N MET A 153 -3.59 -2.90 -1.12
CA MET A 153 -2.67 -2.43 -0.08
C MET A 153 -3.23 -2.77 1.30
N ASN A 154 -2.36 -2.99 2.27
CA ASN A 154 -2.73 -3.27 3.66
C ASN A 154 -3.46 -4.60 3.88
N TYR A 155 -3.35 -5.54 2.93
CA TYR A 155 -3.78 -6.91 3.16
C TYR A 155 -2.72 -7.69 3.97
N ILE A 156 -1.44 -7.53 3.61
CA ILE A 156 -0.30 -8.13 4.32
C ILE A 156 0.11 -7.27 5.52
N GLY A 157 0.08 -5.95 5.37
CA GLY A 157 0.42 -4.97 6.41
C GLY A 157 0.46 -3.55 5.87
N LEU A 158 0.56 -2.58 6.78
CA LEU A 158 0.42 -1.16 6.45
C LEU A 158 1.39 -0.74 5.35
N ASN A 159 0.87 -0.05 4.33
CA ASN A 159 1.62 0.41 3.15
C ASN A 159 2.27 -0.68 2.29
N ILE A 160 1.93 -1.95 2.52
CA ILE A 160 2.38 -3.05 1.67
C ILE A 160 1.36 -3.24 0.55
N VAL A 161 1.78 -3.02 -0.68
CA VAL A 161 1.11 -3.37 -1.93
C VAL A 161 1.36 -4.84 -2.25
N SER A 162 0.30 -5.58 -2.53
CA SER A 162 0.34 -6.98 -2.94
C SER A 162 -0.61 -7.24 -4.10
N LYS A 163 -0.53 -8.44 -4.68
CA LYS A 163 -1.45 -8.93 -5.69
C LYS A 163 -2.04 -10.27 -5.26
N ARG A 164 -3.31 -10.50 -5.55
CA ARG A 164 -3.97 -11.80 -5.41
C ARG A 164 -4.76 -12.13 -6.67
N THR A 165 -4.68 -13.39 -7.09
CA THR A 165 -5.44 -13.92 -8.22
C THR A 165 -6.52 -14.85 -7.70
N PHE A 166 -7.70 -14.75 -8.28
CA PHE A 166 -8.87 -15.52 -7.92
C PHE A 166 -9.41 -16.24 -9.16
N SER A 167 -10.10 -17.36 -8.91
CA SER A 167 -10.83 -18.05 -9.97
C SER A 167 -12.03 -17.22 -10.44
N ARG A 168 -12.56 -17.58 -11.62
CA ARG A 168 -13.78 -16.96 -12.18
C ARG A 168 -14.96 -17.06 -11.21
N GLU A 169 -15.15 -18.22 -10.60
CA GLU A 169 -16.28 -18.55 -9.74
C GLU A 169 -16.27 -17.73 -8.45
N ALA A 170 -15.08 -17.40 -7.95
CA ALA A 170 -14.90 -16.61 -6.74
C ALA A 170 -15.51 -15.20 -6.85
N ALA A 171 -15.71 -14.67 -8.06
CA ALA A 171 -16.33 -13.36 -8.29
C ALA A 171 -17.72 -13.23 -7.65
N THR A 172 -18.48 -14.32 -7.59
CA THR A 172 -19.84 -14.33 -7.01
C THR A 172 -19.88 -14.01 -5.52
N SER A 173 -18.76 -14.12 -4.82
CA SER A 173 -18.62 -13.82 -3.39
C SER A 173 -18.25 -12.35 -3.11
N TYR A 174 -18.05 -11.54 -4.14
CA TYR A 174 -17.52 -10.18 -4.02
C TYR A 174 -18.31 -9.19 -4.85
N THR A 175 -18.22 -7.93 -4.47
CA THR A 175 -18.84 -6.82 -5.20
C THR A 175 -17.78 -6.13 -6.04
N PHE A 176 -18.16 -5.70 -7.24
CA PHE A 176 -17.32 -4.93 -8.15
C PHE A 176 -18.00 -3.61 -8.46
N ILE A 177 -17.31 -2.52 -8.15
CA ILE A 177 -17.75 -1.15 -8.45
C ILE A 177 -17.08 -0.72 -9.75
N HIS A 178 -17.90 -0.43 -10.76
CA HIS A 178 -17.48 -0.08 -12.12
C HIS A 178 -17.47 1.43 -12.32
N ASP A 179 -17.88 1.93 -13.48
CA ASP A 179 -18.09 3.36 -13.71
C ASP A 179 -19.52 3.78 -13.37
N LYS A 180 -19.78 5.08 -13.48
CA LYS A 180 -21.14 5.61 -13.51
C LYS A 180 -21.97 4.97 -14.61
N LYS A 181 -23.22 4.65 -14.29
CA LYS A 181 -24.18 4.13 -15.27
C LYS A 181 -24.32 5.11 -16.43
N GLY A 182 -24.17 4.62 -17.65
CA GLY A 182 -24.22 5.44 -18.87
C GLY A 182 -22.93 6.19 -19.21
N ALA A 183 -21.83 5.97 -18.46
CA ALA A 183 -20.52 6.45 -18.85
C ALA A 183 -20.04 5.80 -20.16
N PRO A 184 -19.08 6.43 -20.88
CA PRO A 184 -18.47 5.85 -22.07
C PRO A 184 -17.86 4.46 -21.82
N LEU A 185 -17.60 3.75 -22.92
CA LEU A 185 -16.95 2.43 -22.85
C LEU A 185 -15.66 2.49 -22.03
N TRP A 186 -15.57 1.51 -21.16
CA TRP A 186 -14.56 1.38 -20.14
C TRP A 186 -13.21 0.98 -20.73
N ASN A 187 -12.20 1.85 -20.61
CA ASN A 187 -10.85 1.64 -21.15
C ASN A 187 -9.78 2.22 -20.21
N PRO A 188 -9.51 1.56 -19.07
CA PRO A 188 -8.52 2.00 -18.09
C PRO A 188 -7.15 2.20 -18.72
N GLN A 189 -6.50 3.32 -18.41
CA GLN A 189 -5.12 3.55 -18.86
C GLN A 189 -4.18 2.49 -18.25
N PRO A 190 -3.18 2.00 -18.99
CA PRO A 190 -2.17 1.11 -18.43
C PRO A 190 -1.46 1.78 -17.25
N ILE A 191 -1.55 1.16 -16.08
CA ILE A 191 -0.79 1.60 -14.90
C ILE A 191 0.48 0.76 -14.84
N SER A 192 1.63 1.42 -14.88
CA SER A 192 2.89 0.79 -14.48
C SER A 192 2.84 0.58 -12.97
N LEU A 193 2.33 -0.58 -12.55
CA LEU A 193 2.40 -1.00 -11.16
C LEU A 193 3.87 -1.22 -10.80
N PRO A 194 4.35 -0.75 -9.64
CA PRO A 194 5.56 -1.31 -9.07
C PRO A 194 5.41 -2.84 -8.91
#